data_AF-A0A1J3K2K6-F1
#
_entry.id   AF-A0A1J3K2K6-F1
#
_cell.length_a   1.000
_cell.length_b   1.000
_cell.length_c   1.000
_cell.angle_alpha   90.00
_cell.angle_beta   90.00
_cell.angle_gamma   90.00
#
_symmetry.space_group_name_H-M   'P 1'
#
loop_
_entity.id
_entity.type
_entity.pdbx_description
1 polymer ?
#
loop_
_entity_poly.entity_id
_entity_poly.type
_entity_poly.pdbx_seq_one_letter_code
_entity_poly.pdbx_strand_id
1 'polypeptide(L)'
;YDDEDGKFHNLSLISRKVMRLSIVYSQPDKQLNVTLFPAEISVPPRKPLLSLNQDLSPYFLEKMYLGFTASTGSVGAIHYMMGWFITGEIEYLSLDFGTQPILPLYPKKAPNRTRTVLAVCLTLAVIAAFVASWLGFVFYWRHKKVKEVLEEWEIQY
;
A
#
# COMPACT_ATOMS: atom_id res chain seq x y z
N TYR A 1 4.01 14.41 18.24
CA TYR A 1 3.24 15.31 19.11
C TYR A 1 4.15 15.82 20.21
N ASP A 2 3.79 16.92 20.85
CA ASP A 2 4.56 17.55 21.94
C ASP A 2 3.61 17.72 23.12
N ASP A 3 3.92 17.02 24.22
CA ASP A 3 3.08 16.91 25.41
C ASP A 3 3.76 17.61 26.60
N GLU A 4 4.01 18.91 26.44
CA GLU A 4 4.59 19.83 27.44
C GLU A 4 6.07 19.61 27.81
N ASP A 5 6.63 18.44 27.55
CA ASP A 5 8.04 18.11 27.81
C ASP A 5 9.03 18.87 26.91
N GLY A 6 8.53 19.62 25.92
CA GLY A 6 9.31 20.25 24.86
C GLY A 6 9.97 19.22 23.92
N LYS A 7 9.55 17.96 24.02
CA LYS A 7 10.09 16.83 23.26
C LYS A 7 9.15 16.48 22.13
N PHE A 8 9.74 16.31 20.96
CA PHE A 8 9.01 15.77 19.82
C PHE A 8 8.84 14.25 19.97
N HIS A 9 7.61 13.81 20.21
CA HIS A 9 7.24 12.39 20.14
C HIS A 9 6.87 12.02 18.71
N ASN A 10 7.59 11.06 18.14
CA ASN A 10 7.34 10.60 16.78
C ASN A 10 5.96 9.92 16.67
N LEU A 11 5.16 10.34 15.68
CA LEU A 11 3.91 9.70 15.29
C LEU A 11 4.08 8.95 13.98
N SER A 12 4.21 7.64 14.07
CA SER A 12 4.27 6.77 12.90
C SER A 12 2.88 6.31 12.48
N LEU A 13 2.40 6.79 11.33
CA LEU A 13 1.12 6.37 10.74
C LEU A 13 1.13 4.91 10.27
N ILE A 14 2.32 4.34 10.01
CA ILE A 14 2.49 2.93 9.65
C ILE A 14 2.57 1.99 10.86
N SER A 15 2.45 2.53 12.08
CA SER A 15 2.48 1.76 13.33
C SER A 15 1.29 0.82 13.51
N ARG A 16 0.20 1.04 12.75
CA ARG A 16 -1.09 0.33 12.87
C ARG A 16 -1.76 0.51 14.23
N LYS A 17 -1.30 1.45 15.04
CA LYS A 17 -1.97 1.84 16.28
C LYS A 17 -3.14 2.75 15.96
N VAL A 18 -4.18 2.66 16.78
CA VAL A 18 -5.32 3.56 16.67
C VAL A 18 -4.87 4.97 17.07
N MET A 19 -5.23 5.95 16.25
CA MET A 19 -4.95 7.36 16.49
C MET A 19 -6.26 8.11 16.69
N ARG A 20 -6.23 9.16 17.50
CA ARG A 20 -7.31 10.12 17.66
C ARG A 20 -7.00 11.38 16.87
N LEU A 21 -7.99 11.86 16.14
CA LEU A 21 -7.95 13.13 15.42
C LEU A 21 -8.99 14.05 16.02
N SER A 22 -8.55 15.24 16.44
CA SER A 22 -9.40 16.32 16.91
C SER A 22 -9.28 17.49 15.94
N ILE A 23 -10.42 18.06 15.55
CA ILE A 23 -10.51 19.25 14.72
C ILE A 23 -11.37 20.24 15.50
N VAL A 24 -10.77 21.34 15.95
CA VAL A 24 -11.44 22.36 16.77
C VAL A 24 -11.32 23.69 16.07
N TYR A 25 -12.46 24.33 15.84
CA TYR A 25 -12.52 25.70 15.32
C TYR A 25 -13.09 26.62 16.39
N SER A 26 -12.33 27.67 16.75
CA SER A 26 -12.80 28.78 17.58
C SER A 26 -13.26 29.91 16.67
N GLN A 27 -14.56 30.22 16.66
CA GLN A 27 -15.08 31.36 15.92
C GLN A 27 -14.60 32.71 16.48
N PRO A 28 -14.54 32.94 17.81
CA PRO A 28 -13.98 34.18 18.37
C PRO A 28 -12.53 34.42 17.97
N ASP A 29 -11.70 33.38 18.03
CA ASP A 29 -10.26 33.49 17.73
C ASP A 29 -9.95 33.31 16.23
N LYS A 30 -10.97 32.93 15.43
CA LYS A 30 -10.86 32.58 14.01
C LYS A 30 -9.73 31.57 13.76
N GLN A 31 -9.64 30.58 14.64
CA GLN A 31 -8.53 29.63 14.66
C GLN A 31 -9.03 28.20 14.53
N LEU A 32 -8.51 27.49 13.54
CA LEU A 32 -8.68 26.06 13.34
C LEU A 32 -7.43 25.33 13.81
N ASN A 33 -7.59 24.40 14.75
CA ASN A 33 -6.54 23.53 15.24
C ASN A 33 -6.88 22.08 14.92
N VAL A 34 -5.90 21.36 14.39
CA VAL A 34 -5.98 19.93 14.09
C VAL A 34 -4.93 19.21 14.92
N THR A 35 -5.36 18.31 15.78
CA THR A 35 -4.49 17.58 16.70
C THR A 35 -4.62 16.08 16.44
N LEU A 36 -3.49 15.41 16.20
CA LEU A 36 -3.39 13.97 16.01
C LEU A 36 -2.52 13.38 17.11
N PHE A 37 -3.01 12.33 17.77
CA PHE A 37 -2.30 11.71 18.90
C PHE A 37 -2.69 10.23 19.08
N PRO A 38 -1.89 9.42 19.78
CA PRO A 38 -2.19 8.01 20.03
C PRO A 38 -3.48 7.89 20.86
N ALA A 39 -4.31 6.88 20.56
CA ALA A 39 -5.59 6.72 21.21
C ALA A 39 -5.51 6.31 22.69
N GLU A 40 -4.33 5.89 23.17
CA GLU A 40 -4.06 5.59 24.58
C GLU A 40 -3.99 6.85 25.44
N ILE A 41 -3.76 8.02 24.84
CA ILE A 41 -3.71 9.30 25.55
C ILE A 41 -5.14 9.85 25.64
N SER A 42 -5.57 10.16 26.86
CA SER A 42 -6.92 10.67 27.14
C SER A 42 -7.05 12.16 26.81
N VAL A 43 -6.00 12.94 27.08
CA VAL A 43 -5.97 14.39 26.89
C VAL A 43 -5.20 14.72 25.60
N PRO A 44 -5.74 15.55 24.71
CA PRO A 44 -5.01 15.97 23.52
C PRO A 44 -3.76 16.78 23.87
N PRO A 45 -2.66 16.62 23.12
CA PRO A 45 -1.49 17.47 23.23
C PRO A 45 -1.85 18.96 23.06
N ARG A 46 -1.23 19.84 23.87
CA ARG A 46 -1.48 21.28 23.78
C ARG A 46 -1.06 21.89 22.44
N LYS A 47 0.01 21.35 21.85
CA LYS A 47 0.49 21.81 20.55
C LYS A 47 -0.22 21.04 19.43
N PRO A 48 -1.08 21.69 18.63
CA PRO A 48 -1.75 21.02 17.53
C PRO A 48 -0.74 20.62 16.46
N LEU A 49 -1.11 19.60 15.68
CA LEU A 49 -0.30 19.17 14.53
C LEU A 49 -0.35 20.22 13.42
N LEU A 50 -1.53 20.81 13.18
CA LEU A 50 -1.74 21.91 12.24
C LEU A 50 -2.56 23.00 12.91
N SER A 51 -2.23 24.25 12.61
CA SER A 51 -2.99 25.42 13.05
C SER A 51 -3.17 26.37 11.87
N LEU A 52 -4.37 26.91 11.74
CA LEU A 52 -4.73 27.90 10.72
C LEU A 52 -5.48 29.05 11.40
N ASN A 53 -4.96 30.27 11.28
CA ASN A 53 -5.61 31.49 11.73
C ASN A 53 -6.31 32.15 10.55
N GLN A 54 -7.58 31.82 10.36
CA GLN A 54 -8.40 32.31 9.26
C GLN A 54 -9.88 32.23 9.62
N ASP A 55 -10.63 33.27 9.23
CA ASP A 55 -12.08 33.27 9.32
C ASP A 55 -12.68 32.24 8.37
N LEU A 56 -13.27 31.18 8.93
CA LEU A 56 -13.91 30.12 8.15
C LEU A 56 -15.40 30.37 7.90
N SER A 57 -16.01 31.37 8.56
CA SER A 57 -17.44 31.68 8.42
C SER A 57 -17.89 31.86 6.96
N PRO A 58 -17.11 32.49 6.05
CA PRO A 58 -17.53 32.62 4.65
C PRO A 58 -17.66 31.30 3.88
N TYR A 59 -17.05 30.22 4.37
CA TYR A 59 -17.06 28.90 3.71
C TYR A 59 -18.14 27.96 4.26
N PHE A 60 -18.76 28.31 5.39
CA PHE A 60 -19.82 27.51 5.98
C PHE A 60 -21.20 27.94 5.47
N LEU A 61 -22.00 26.95 5.07
CA LEU A 61 -23.40 27.13 4.73
C LEU A 61 -24.28 26.80 5.94
N GLU A 62 -25.51 27.34 5.96
CA GLU A 62 -26.50 27.02 6.99
C GLU A 62 -26.76 25.51 7.11
N LYS A 63 -26.70 24.80 5.97
CA LYS A 63 -26.80 23.34 5.88
C LYS A 63 -25.64 22.81 5.06
N MET A 64 -24.87 21.91 5.65
CA MET A 64 -23.74 21.24 5.01
C MET A 64 -23.71 19.77 5.41
N TYR A 65 -23.06 18.96 4.59
CA TYR A 65 -22.80 17.56 4.90
C TYR A 65 -21.36 17.42 5.40
N LEU A 66 -21.19 16.68 6.50
CA LEU A 66 -19.87 16.23 6.93
C LEU A 66 -19.71 14.76 6.57
N GLY A 67 -18.53 14.40 6.10
CA GLY A 67 -18.19 13.01 5.83
C GLY A 67 -16.68 12.81 5.87
N PHE A 68 -16.31 11.54 5.74
CA PHE A 68 -14.92 11.11 5.70
C PHE A 68 -14.65 10.46 4.36
N THR A 69 -13.47 10.73 3.82
CA THR A 69 -13.01 10.12 2.57
C THR A 69 -11.55 9.71 2.73
N ALA A 70 -11.18 8.62 2.06
CA ALA A 70 -9.82 8.11 2.09
C ALA A 70 -9.49 7.46 0.75
N SER A 71 -8.22 7.52 0.37
CA SER A 71 -7.70 6.93 -0.85
C SER A 71 -6.33 6.33 -0.59
N THR A 72 -5.99 5.27 -1.32
CA THR A 72 -4.67 4.65 -1.27
C THR A 72 -3.77 5.25 -2.35
N GLY A 73 -2.60 5.74 -1.95
CA GLY A 73 -1.59 6.25 -2.88
C GLY A 73 -0.61 5.16 -3.33
N SER A 74 0.68 5.54 -3.42
CA SER A 74 1.78 4.62 -3.75
C SER A 74 1.98 3.50 -2.74
N VAL A 75 1.55 3.71 -1.49
CA VAL A 75 1.58 2.71 -0.43
C VAL A 75 0.18 2.16 -0.20
N GLY A 76 0.05 0.84 -0.26
CA GLY A 76 -1.19 0.16 0.09
C GLY A 76 -1.57 0.41 1.55
N ALA A 77 -2.77 0.94 1.77
CA ALA A 77 -3.32 1.20 3.09
C ALA A 77 -4.77 0.70 3.18
N ILE A 78 -5.23 0.37 4.38
CA ILE A 78 -6.66 0.24 4.67
C ILE A 78 -7.00 1.31 5.69
N HIS A 79 -8.06 2.05 5.43
CA HIS A 79 -8.50 3.17 6.27
C HIS A 79 -9.72 2.73 7.07
N TYR A 80 -9.57 2.65 8.39
CA TYR A 80 -10.65 2.31 9.31
C TYR A 80 -10.90 3.46 10.27
N MET A 81 -12.17 3.83 10.40
CA MET A 81 -12.63 4.78 11.41
C MET A 81 -13.44 4.00 12.45
N MET A 82 -12.97 4.01 13.70
CA MET A 82 -13.63 3.28 14.79
C MET A 82 -14.89 3.98 15.29
N GLY A 83 -14.91 5.31 15.22
CA GLY A 83 -16.02 6.15 15.65
C GLY A 83 -15.68 7.61 15.46
N TRP A 84 -16.70 8.45 15.53
CA TRP A 84 -16.57 9.90 15.48
C TRP A 84 -17.75 10.53 16.23
N PHE A 85 -17.56 11.76 16.66
CA PHE A 85 -18.60 12.58 17.27
C PHE A 85 -18.34 14.05 16.89
N ILE A 86 -19.39 14.85 16.96
CA ILE A 86 -19.32 16.31 16.83
C ILE A 86 -19.97 16.89 18.07
N THR A 87 -19.33 17.89 18.64
CA THR A 87 -19.87 18.65 19.76
C THR A 87 -19.59 20.14 19.54
N GLY A 88 -20.52 20.98 19.98
CA GLY A 88 -20.33 22.43 19.99
C GLY A 88 -19.52 22.91 21.20
N GLU A 89 -19.34 22.05 22.20
CA GLU A 89 -18.51 22.30 23.37
C GLU A 89 -17.20 21.52 23.23
N ILE A 90 -16.09 22.04 23.79
CA ILE A 90 -14.83 21.31 23.81
C ILE A 90 -14.91 20.27 24.94
N GLU A 91 -15.70 19.23 24.73
CA GLU A 91 -15.65 18.02 25.53
C GLU A 91 -14.73 17.01 24.85
N TYR A 92 -13.57 16.79 25.46
CA TYR A 92 -12.72 15.67 25.09
C TYR A 92 -13.34 14.40 25.63
N LEU A 93 -14.17 13.75 24.80
CA LEU A 93 -14.74 12.48 25.16
C LEU A 93 -13.60 11.51 25.50
N SER A 94 -13.55 11.08 26.76
CA SER A 94 -12.71 9.98 27.18
C SER A 94 -13.30 8.72 26.57
N LEU A 95 -13.00 8.46 25.29
CA LEU A 95 -13.36 7.19 24.69
C LEU A 95 -12.43 6.15 25.30
N ASP A 96 -12.91 5.44 26.31
CA ASP A 96 -12.18 4.29 26.84
C ASP A 96 -12.29 3.16 25.82
N PHE A 97 -11.31 3.09 24.92
CA PHE A 97 -11.14 1.93 24.06
C PHE A 97 -10.58 0.81 24.93
N GLY A 98 -11.40 0.23 25.81
CA GLY A 98 -10.93 -0.69 26.85
C GLY A 98 -9.93 -1.72 26.34
N THR A 99 -10.19 -2.30 25.15
CA THR A 99 -9.19 -3.04 24.38
C THR A 99 -8.98 -2.37 23.03
N GLN A 100 -7.73 -2.05 22.69
CA GLN A 100 -7.38 -1.49 21.39
C GLN A 100 -7.79 -2.47 20.27
N PRO A 101 -8.62 -2.05 19.31
CA PRO A 101 -9.09 -2.97 18.27
C PRO A 101 -7.92 -3.44 17.42
N ILE A 102 -7.84 -4.75 17.21
CA ILE A 102 -6.87 -5.36 16.31
C ILE A 102 -7.29 -5.01 14.89
N LEU A 103 -6.58 -4.07 14.26
CA LEU A 103 -6.81 -3.72 12.86
C LEU A 103 -6.43 -4.90 11.95
N PRO A 104 -7.21 -5.21 10.91
CA PRO A 104 -6.88 -6.27 9.99
C PRO A 104 -5.58 -5.94 9.25
N LEU A 105 -4.80 -6.97 8.94
CA LEU A 105 -3.56 -6.79 8.20
C LEU A 105 -3.86 -6.40 6.75
N TYR A 106 -3.05 -5.48 6.21
CA TYR A 106 -3.06 -5.22 4.77
C TYR A 106 -2.85 -6.54 4.01
N PRO A 107 -3.70 -6.88 3.04
CA PRO A 107 -3.61 -8.14 2.33
C PRO A 107 -2.24 -8.26 1.68
N LYS A 108 -1.48 -9.30 2.06
CA LYS A 108 -0.24 -9.62 1.37
C LYS A 108 -0.61 -10.13 -0.02
N LYS A 109 0.04 -9.60 -1.05
CA LYS A 109 -0.08 -10.16 -2.40
C LYS A 109 0.29 -11.63 -2.32
N ALA A 110 -0.61 -12.51 -2.74
CA ALA A 110 -0.34 -13.94 -2.76
C ALA A 110 0.96 -14.18 -3.55
N PRO A 111 1.87 -15.03 -3.06
CA PRO A 111 3.07 -15.35 -3.81
C PRO A 111 2.63 -15.93 -5.15
N ASN A 112 3.08 -15.32 -6.25
CA ASN A 112 2.67 -15.72 -7.60
C ASN A 112 3.45 -16.95 -8.06
N ARG A 113 3.49 -17.98 -7.22
CA ARG A 113 4.26 -19.21 -7.40
C ARG A 113 3.86 -19.91 -8.69
N THR A 114 2.58 -19.93 -9.03
CA THR A 114 2.06 -20.49 -10.28
C THR A 114 2.60 -19.77 -11.50
N ARG A 115 2.59 -18.42 -11.52
CA ARG A 115 3.19 -17.65 -12.63
C ARG A 115 4.70 -17.87 -12.74
N THR A 116 5.41 -17.94 -11.62
CA THR A 116 6.86 -18.20 -11.63
C THR A 116 7.17 -19.59 -12.15
N VAL A 117 6.46 -20.63 -11.68
CA VAL A 117 6.63 -22.00 -12.16
C VAL A 117 6.30 -22.09 -13.64
N LEU A 118 5.18 -21.50 -14.07
CA LEU A 118 4.80 -21.46 -15.48
C LEU A 118 5.86 -20.78 -16.35
N ALA A 119 6.38 -19.64 -15.91
CA ALA A 119 7.43 -18.91 -16.64
C ALA A 119 8.72 -19.74 -16.76
N VAL A 120 9.14 -20.41 -15.68
CA VAL A 120 10.32 -21.29 -15.68
C VAL A 120 10.11 -22.49 -16.60
N CYS A 121 8.98 -23.19 -16.48
CA CYS A 121 8.66 -24.33 -17.34
C CYS A 121 8.59 -23.94 -18.81
N LEU A 122 7.97 -22.80 -19.12
CA LEU A 122 7.86 -22.31 -20.50
C LEU A 122 9.25 -21.97 -21.07
N THR A 123 10.11 -21.36 -20.27
CA THR A 123 11.48 -21.02 -20.69
C THR A 123 12.30 -22.28 -20.94
N LEU A 124 12.20 -23.29 -20.07
CA LEU A 124 12.88 -24.58 -20.26
C LEU A 124 12.37 -25.33 -21.50
N ALA A 125 11.05 -25.30 -21.74
CA ALA A 125 10.46 -25.94 -22.93
C ALA A 125 10.96 -25.29 -24.24
N VAL A 126 11.07 -23.96 -24.27
CA VAL A 126 11.61 -23.23 -25.41
C VAL A 126 13.08 -23.59 -25.65
N ILE A 127 13.91 -23.63 -24.61
CA ILE A 127 15.32 -24.03 -24.71
C ILE A 127 15.44 -25.46 -25.25
N ALA A 128 14.65 -26.40 -24.72
CA ALA A 128 14.66 -27.77 -25.17
C ALA A 128 14.26 -27.91 -26.66
N ALA A 129 13.28 -27.13 -27.11
CA ALA A 129 12.86 -27.10 -28.52
C ALA A 129 13.98 -26.60 -29.44
N PHE A 130 14.71 -25.54 -29.04
CA PHE A 130 15.87 -25.06 -29.79
C PHE A 130 17.00 -26.08 -29.87
N VAL A 131 17.31 -26.76 -28.76
CA VAL A 131 18.33 -27.82 -28.73
C VAL A 131 17.93 -28.99 -29.64
N ALA A 132 16.67 -29.44 -29.56
CA ALA A 132 16.16 -30.51 -30.41
C ALA A 132 16.20 -30.13 -31.90
N SER A 133 15.81 -28.89 -32.23
CA SER A 133 15.88 -28.35 -33.60
C SER A 133 17.31 -28.30 -34.12
N TRP A 134 18.26 -27.83 -33.30
CA TRP A 134 19.68 -27.80 -33.64
C TRP A 134 20.25 -29.20 -33.90
N LEU A 135 19.98 -30.16 -33.00
CA LEU A 135 20.40 -31.56 -33.18
C LEU A 135 19.81 -32.17 -34.45
N GLY A 136 18.52 -31.93 -34.71
CA GLY A 136 17.86 -32.38 -35.93
C GLY A 136 18.49 -31.80 -37.20
N PHE A 137 18.82 -30.51 -37.19
CA PHE A 137 19.50 -29.84 -38.30
C PHE A 137 20.90 -30.41 -38.56
N VAL A 138 21.70 -30.62 -37.51
CA VAL A 138 23.04 -31.22 -37.63
C VAL A 138 22.95 -32.64 -38.19
N PHE A 139 22.02 -33.46 -37.69
CA PHE A 139 21.82 -34.83 -38.16
C PHE A 139 21.40 -34.86 -39.63
N TYR A 140 20.44 -34.02 -40.03
CA TYR A 140 20.00 -33.89 -41.42
C TYR A 140 21.16 -33.50 -42.35
N TRP A 141 21.96 -32.51 -41.97
CA TRP A 141 23.09 -32.06 -42.78
C TRP A 141 24.16 -33.16 -42.91
N ARG A 142 24.50 -33.85 -41.82
CA ARG A 142 25.44 -34.99 -41.84
C ARG A 142 24.95 -36.08 -42.78
N HIS A 143 23.68 -36.47 -42.71
CA HIS A 143 23.12 -37.51 -43.57
C HIS A 143 23.12 -37.10 -45.05
N LYS A 144 22.81 -35.83 -45.36
CA LYS A 144 22.88 -35.32 -46.74
C LYS A 144 24.31 -35.40 -47.27
N LYS A 145 25.31 -35.02 -46.47
CA LYS A 145 26.73 -35.11 -46.85
C LYS A 145 27.21 -36.55 -47.06
N VAL A 146 26.78 -37.49 -46.22
CA VAL A 146 27.09 -38.93 -46.41
C VAL A 146 26.47 -39.45 -47.71
N LYS A 147 25.24 -39.04 -48.03
CA LYS A 147 24.58 -39.42 -49.29
C LYS A 147 25.21 -38.78 -50.53
N GLU A 148 25.71 -37.54 -50.43
CA GLU A 148 26.52 -36.88 -51.48
C GLU A 148 27.90 -37.54 -51.65
N VAL A 149 28.47 -38.15 -50.59
CA VAL A 149 29.77 -38.85 -50.69
C VAL A 149 29.59 -40.27 -51.28
N LEU A 150 28.47 -40.95 -50.97
CA LEU A 150 28.07 -42.23 -51.58
C LEU A 150 27.42 -42.02 -52.98
N GLU A 151 28.05 -41.21 -53.83
CA GLU A 151 27.60 -41.01 -55.22
C GLU A 151 27.90 -42.25 -56.09
N GLU A 152 27.16 -42.37 -57.19
CA GLU A 152 26.76 -43.59 -57.94
C GLU A 152 27.86 -44.58 -58.38
N TRP A 153 29.14 -44.24 -58.21
CA TRP A 153 30.27 -45.10 -58.55
C TRP A 153 30.65 -46.12 -57.46
N GLU A 154 30.22 -45.96 -56.19
CA GLU A 154 30.53 -46.92 -55.10
C GLU A 154 29.50 -48.06 -54.94
N ILE A 155 28.34 -47.99 -55.60
CA ILE A 155 27.27 -49.01 -55.49
C ILE A 155 27.46 -50.14 -56.54
N GLN A 156 28.39 -49.96 -57.47
CA GLN A 156 28.56 -50.86 -58.61
C GLN A 156 29.89 -51.62 -58.54
N TYR A 157 30.11 -52.42 -57.50
CA TYR A 157 30.88 -53.69 -57.49
C TYR A 157 30.57 -54.49 -56.22
#